data_AF-A0A1Y3DMQ0-F1
#
_entry.id   AF-A0A1Y3DMQ0-F1
#
_cell.length_a   1.000
_cell.length_b   1.000
_cell.length_c   1.000
_cell.angle_alpha   90.00
_cell.angle_beta   90.00
_cell.angle_gamma   90.00
#
_symmetry.space_group_name_H-M   'P 1'
#
loop_
_entity.id
_entity.type
_entity.pdbx_description
1 polymer ?
#
loop_
_entity_poly.entity_id
_entity_poly.type
_entity_poly.pdbx_seq_one_letter_code
_entity_poly.pdbx_strand_id
1 'polypeptide(L)'
;MFRKILFLISCVILSELSCVSSSYKECWSVTNDDEILSYCKNESDCYFKNVDGSEHSTIICVCKKYMDDYFFAGPDCSIKISYHYQTMKNNEVMNTSWIEDLFNINSWKNEENRVGKICINPRCR
;
A
#
# COMPACT_ATOMS: atom_id res chain seq x y z
N MET A 1 -19.03 -18.22 41.01
CA MET A 1 -19.36 -18.85 39.72
C MET A 1 -19.03 -17.94 38.51
N PHE A 2 -19.29 -16.63 38.59
CA PHE A 2 -19.00 -15.64 37.52
C PHE A 2 -17.53 -15.57 37.03
N ARG A 3 -16.54 -15.82 37.91
CA ARG A 3 -15.11 -15.75 37.57
C ARG A 3 -14.67 -16.85 36.58
N LYS A 4 -15.35 -18.00 36.55
CA LYS A 4 -15.09 -19.10 35.61
C LYS A 4 -15.71 -18.82 34.23
N ILE A 5 -16.85 -18.13 34.19
CA ILE A 5 -17.52 -17.74 32.95
C ILE A 5 -16.72 -16.64 32.23
N LEU A 6 -16.16 -15.67 32.98
CA LEU A 6 -15.29 -14.64 32.41
C LEU A 6 -14.01 -15.21 31.79
N PHE A 7 -13.44 -16.26 32.39
CA PHE A 7 -12.26 -16.96 31.86
C PHE A 7 -12.57 -17.72 30.56
N LEU A 8 -13.75 -18.36 30.47
CA LEU A 8 -14.19 -19.04 29.26
C LEU A 8 -14.42 -18.05 28.12
N ILE A 9 -15.07 -16.90 28.39
CA ILE A 9 -15.30 -15.86 27.37
C ILE A 9 -13.96 -15.25 26.90
N SER A 10 -12.98 -15.05 27.80
CA SER A 10 -11.64 -14.60 27.42
C SER A 10 -10.92 -15.58 26.50
N CYS A 11 -11.07 -16.90 26.70
CA CYS A 11 -10.45 -17.90 25.82
C CYS A 11 -11.10 -17.96 24.42
N VAL A 12 -12.43 -17.74 24.32
CA VAL A 12 -13.11 -17.70 23.02
C VAL A 12 -12.71 -16.46 22.23
N ILE A 13 -12.60 -15.28 22.87
CA ILE A 13 -12.16 -14.04 22.21
C ILE A 13 -10.69 -14.14 21.75
N LEU A 14 -9.80 -14.80 22.51
CA LEU A 14 -8.43 -15.07 22.04
C LEU A 14 -8.38 -16.07 20.86
N SER A 15 -9.35 -16.97 20.74
CA SER A 15 -9.40 -17.95 19.65
C SER A 15 -9.87 -17.32 18.33
N GLU A 16 -10.77 -16.33 18.39
CA GLU A 16 -11.20 -15.57 17.20
C GLU A 16 -10.18 -14.50 16.75
N LEU A 17 -9.20 -14.18 17.59
CA LEU A 17 -8.02 -13.39 17.18
C LEU A 17 -6.95 -14.23 16.48
N SER A 18 -7.31 -15.41 15.98
CA SER A 18 -6.57 -16.08 14.91
C SER A 18 -6.77 -15.27 13.63
N CYS A 19 -6.12 -14.10 13.56
CA CYS A 19 -5.86 -13.43 12.30
C CYS A 19 -5.45 -14.51 11.31
N VAL A 20 -6.20 -14.64 10.21
CA VAL A 20 -5.85 -15.45 9.06
C VAL A 20 -4.47 -15.01 8.62
N SER A 21 -3.43 -15.63 9.18
CA SER A 21 -2.05 -15.38 8.80
C SER A 21 -1.91 -16.08 7.45
N SER A 22 -2.25 -15.35 6.41
CA SER A 22 -1.86 -15.73 5.06
C SER A 22 -0.36 -16.06 5.13
N SER A 23 -0.01 -17.32 4.91
CA SER A 23 1.37 -17.80 4.97
C SER A 23 2.11 -17.23 3.75
N TYR A 24 2.72 -16.07 3.92
CA TYR A 24 3.65 -15.51 2.94
C TYR A 24 5.03 -16.14 3.19
N LYS A 25 5.67 -16.61 2.12
CA LYS A 25 7.07 -17.07 2.13
C LYS A 25 7.86 -16.32 1.08
N GLU A 26 9.07 -15.90 1.41
CA GLU A 26 9.95 -15.23 0.45
C GLU A 26 10.30 -16.18 -0.71
N CYS A 27 10.31 -15.68 -1.95
CA CYS A 27 10.49 -16.53 -3.14
C CYS A 27 11.80 -17.33 -3.10
N TRP A 28 12.91 -16.71 -2.69
CA TRP A 28 14.22 -17.38 -2.57
C TRP A 28 14.25 -18.50 -1.53
N SER A 29 13.32 -18.49 -0.56
CA SER A 29 13.20 -19.56 0.44
C SER A 29 12.43 -20.78 -0.09
N VAL A 30 11.77 -20.65 -1.25
CA VAL A 30 10.89 -21.67 -1.83
C VAL A 30 11.43 -22.24 -3.14
N THR A 31 12.13 -21.43 -3.94
CA THR A 31 12.65 -21.85 -5.24
C THR A 31 14.01 -21.22 -5.56
N ASN A 32 14.78 -21.89 -6.42
CA ASN A 32 16.02 -21.39 -7.02
C ASN A 32 15.85 -21.10 -8.53
N ASP A 33 14.62 -21.07 -9.02
CA ASP A 33 14.32 -20.77 -10.44
C ASP A 33 14.52 -19.28 -10.73
N ASP A 34 15.48 -18.96 -11.59
CA ASP A 34 15.83 -17.58 -11.93
C ASP A 34 14.68 -16.79 -12.58
N GLU A 35 13.78 -17.45 -13.32
CA GLU A 35 12.62 -16.78 -13.93
C GLU A 35 11.64 -16.32 -12.85
N ILE A 36 11.43 -17.14 -11.82
CA ILE A 36 10.59 -16.78 -10.67
C ILE A 36 11.25 -15.70 -9.82
N LEU A 37 12.54 -15.85 -9.51
CA LEU A 37 13.27 -14.90 -8.68
C LEU A 37 13.42 -13.52 -9.34
N SER A 38 13.38 -13.45 -10.67
CA SER A 38 13.43 -12.21 -11.44
C SER A 38 12.06 -11.63 -11.79
N TYR A 39 10.96 -12.27 -11.41
CA TYR A 39 9.60 -11.82 -11.71
C TYR A 39 9.32 -10.42 -11.13
N CYS A 40 9.65 -10.19 -9.86
CA CYS A 40 9.48 -8.88 -9.23
C CYS A 40 10.62 -7.92 -9.63
N LYS A 41 10.29 -6.87 -10.37
CA LYS A 41 11.27 -5.93 -10.94
C LYS A 41 11.59 -4.78 -9.97
N ASN A 42 12.61 -4.00 -10.33
CA ASN A 42 12.99 -2.77 -9.65
C ASN A 42 13.29 -2.97 -8.15
N GLU A 43 14.04 -4.04 -7.85
CA GLU A 43 14.45 -4.41 -6.50
C GLU A 43 13.27 -4.64 -5.53
N SER A 44 12.10 -4.99 -6.06
CA SER A 44 10.90 -5.23 -5.25
C SER A 44 10.97 -6.59 -4.54
N ASP A 45 10.35 -6.69 -3.37
CA ASP A 45 10.36 -7.93 -2.60
C ASP A 45 9.37 -8.95 -3.21
N CYS A 46 9.77 -10.23 -3.24
CA CYS A 46 8.99 -11.31 -3.84
C CYS A 46 8.50 -12.30 -2.77
N TYR A 47 7.20 -12.57 -2.77
CA TYR A 47 6.57 -13.53 -1.87
C TYR A 47 5.65 -14.51 -2.60
N PHE A 48 5.68 -15.77 -2.19
CA PHE A 48 4.62 -16.73 -2.46
C PHE A 48 3.52 -16.60 -1.41
N LYS A 49 2.28 -16.43 -1.88
CA LYS A 49 1.08 -16.60 -1.07
C LYS A 49 0.42 -17.91 -1.44
N ASN A 50 0.36 -18.81 -0.47
CA ASN A 50 -0.52 -19.97 -0.58
C ASN A 50 -1.96 -19.53 -0.29
N VAL A 51 -2.86 -19.80 -1.23
CA VAL A 51 -4.29 -19.63 -0.99
C VAL A 51 -4.75 -20.91 -0.30
N ASP A 52 -5.12 -20.81 0.97
CA ASP A 52 -5.45 -21.94 1.84
C ASP A 52 -6.40 -22.94 1.14
N GLY A 53 -5.94 -24.20 1.02
CA GLY A 53 -6.71 -25.28 0.41
C GLY A 53 -6.69 -25.36 -1.12
N SER A 54 -5.97 -24.46 -1.81
CA SER A 54 -5.78 -24.55 -3.26
C SER A 54 -4.42 -25.14 -3.64
N GLU A 55 -4.36 -25.83 -4.78
CA GLU A 55 -3.10 -26.27 -5.40
C GLU A 55 -2.30 -25.12 -6.03
N HIS A 56 -2.83 -23.89 -5.99
CA HIS A 56 -2.33 -22.75 -6.75
C HIS A 56 -1.69 -21.74 -5.81
N SER A 57 -0.38 -21.56 -5.94
CA SER A 57 0.37 -20.52 -5.25
C SER A 57 0.45 -19.29 -6.14
N THR A 58 0.30 -18.09 -5.57
CA THR A 58 0.42 -16.83 -6.32
C THR A 58 1.68 -16.09 -5.87
N ILE A 59 2.43 -15.54 -6.84
CA ILE A 59 3.55 -14.64 -6.57
C ILE A 59 3.00 -13.23 -6.32
N ILE A 60 3.49 -12.58 -5.28
CA ILE A 60 3.15 -11.22 -4.90
C ILE A 60 4.43 -10.41 -4.82
N CYS A 61 4.46 -9.29 -5.56
CA CYS A 61 5.54 -8.32 -5.51
C CYS A 61 5.17 -7.14 -4.61
N VAL A 62 6.02 -6.82 -3.65
CA VAL A 62 5.89 -5.60 -2.84
C VAL A 62 6.77 -4.53 -3.45
N CYS A 63 6.15 -3.61 -4.18
CA CYS A 63 6.88 -2.61 -4.95
C CYS A 63 7.57 -1.57 -4.06
N LYS A 64 8.83 -1.26 -4.39
CA LYS A 64 9.58 -0.19 -3.72
C LYS A 64 8.95 1.19 -3.97
N LYS A 65 9.03 2.01 -2.92
CA LYS A 65 8.60 3.42 -2.90
C LYS A 65 9.83 4.29 -2.62
N TYR A 66 10.07 5.29 -3.45
CA TYR A 66 11.16 6.26 -3.26
C TYR A 66 10.55 7.56 -2.79
N MET A 67 10.73 7.86 -1.50
CA MET A 67 9.92 8.81 -0.73
C MET A 67 9.57 10.11 -1.45
N ASP A 68 10.39 10.64 -2.37
CA ASP A 68 10.21 11.96 -2.98
C ASP A 68 10.08 12.06 -4.51
N ASP A 69 10.25 10.98 -5.28
CA ASP A 69 10.27 11.09 -6.74
C ASP A 69 9.21 10.23 -7.42
N TYR A 70 9.17 8.94 -7.09
CA TYR A 70 8.30 7.97 -7.74
C TYR A 70 8.12 6.70 -6.91
N PHE A 71 7.13 5.92 -7.27
CA PHE A 71 6.95 4.55 -6.79
C PHE A 71 6.76 3.60 -7.96
N PHE A 72 7.06 2.33 -7.74
CA PHE A 72 6.77 1.28 -8.71
C PHE A 72 5.40 0.65 -8.44
N ALA A 73 4.73 0.23 -9.51
CA ALA A 73 3.39 -0.36 -9.47
C ALA A 73 3.23 -1.45 -10.55
N GLY A 74 2.08 -2.12 -10.53
CA GLY A 74 1.79 -3.27 -11.38
C GLY A 74 2.07 -4.61 -10.68
N PRO A 75 1.63 -5.73 -11.27
CA PRO A 75 1.77 -7.05 -10.66
C PRO A 75 3.23 -7.52 -10.52
N ASP A 76 4.13 -6.99 -11.35
CA ASP A 76 5.57 -7.25 -11.37
C ASP A 76 6.40 -6.02 -10.96
N CYS A 77 5.76 -4.96 -10.49
CA CYS A 77 6.40 -3.68 -10.15
C CYS A 77 7.16 -3.01 -11.32
N SER A 78 6.81 -3.27 -12.58
CA SER A 78 7.46 -2.67 -13.75
C SER A 78 7.09 -1.20 -14.02
N ILE A 79 5.95 -0.74 -13.50
CA ILE A 79 5.39 0.57 -13.87
C ILE A 79 5.94 1.64 -12.94
N LYS A 80 6.75 2.56 -13.46
CA LYS A 80 7.23 3.74 -12.72
C LYS A 80 6.17 4.83 -12.71
N ILE A 81 5.70 5.22 -11.52
CA ILE A 81 4.71 6.29 -11.32
C ILE A 81 5.36 7.41 -10.53
N SER A 82 5.49 8.58 -11.14
CA SER A 82 6.01 9.77 -10.44
C SER A 82 5.05 10.19 -9.33
N TYR A 83 5.58 10.58 -8.19
CA TYR A 83 4.79 11.25 -7.19
C TYR A 83 4.37 12.62 -7.74
N HIS A 84 3.07 12.89 -7.74
CA HIS A 84 2.53 14.12 -8.31
C HIS A 84 2.40 15.27 -7.31
N TYR A 85 2.92 15.12 -6.09
CA TYR A 85 2.90 16.22 -5.14
C TYR A 85 4.00 17.22 -5.49
N GLN A 86 3.59 18.37 -6.00
CA GLN A 86 4.46 19.53 -6.07
C GLN A 86 3.99 20.48 -4.99
N THR A 87 4.80 20.67 -3.95
CA THR A 87 4.56 21.72 -2.97
C THR A 87 4.88 23.06 -3.61
N MET A 88 3.85 23.73 -4.14
CA MET A 88 3.95 25.12 -4.61
C MET A 88 4.39 26.01 -3.43
N LYS A 89 5.43 26.83 -3.63
CA LYS A 89 6.14 27.58 -2.58
C LYS A 89 5.23 28.43 -1.66
N ASN A 90 5.67 28.53 -0.40
CA ASN A 90 5.36 29.58 0.60
C ASN A 90 4.00 29.60 1.30
N ASN A 91 3.25 28.49 1.34
CA ASN A 91 2.10 28.40 2.24
C ASN A 91 2.35 27.36 3.33
N GLU A 92 2.30 27.78 4.60
CA GLU A 92 2.38 26.89 5.77
C GLU A 92 1.17 25.95 5.86
N VAL A 93 0.08 26.29 5.15
CA VAL A 93 -1.17 25.52 5.10
C VAL A 93 -1.32 24.90 3.72
N MET A 94 -1.44 23.56 3.68
CA MET A 94 -1.60 22.77 2.47
C MET A 94 -3.04 22.24 2.36
N ASN A 95 -3.59 22.22 1.15
CA ASN A 95 -4.85 21.52 0.86
C ASN A 95 -4.57 20.02 0.70
N THR A 96 -5.00 19.22 1.67
CA THR A 96 -4.91 17.74 1.65
C THR A 96 -6.22 17.06 1.24
N SER A 97 -7.29 17.83 1.01
CA SER A 97 -8.64 17.33 0.74
C SER A 97 -8.86 16.98 -0.73
N TRP A 98 -8.13 15.98 -1.22
CA TRP A 98 -8.19 15.55 -2.62
C TRP A 98 -9.59 15.11 -3.10
N ILE A 99 -10.43 14.59 -2.20
CA ILE A 99 -11.82 14.20 -2.52
C ILE A 99 -12.66 15.43 -2.85
N GLU A 100 -12.52 16.51 -2.07
CA GLU A 100 -13.24 17.75 -2.33
C GLU A 100 -12.80 18.37 -3.67
N ASP A 101 -11.51 18.26 -4.01
CA ASP A 101 -10.96 18.71 -5.29
C ASP A 101 -11.55 17.93 -6.46
N LEU A 102 -11.74 16.61 -6.31
CA LEU A 102 -12.35 15.75 -7.33
C LEU A 102 -13.78 16.19 -7.69
N PHE A 103 -14.53 16.64 -6.68
CA PHE A 103 -15.90 17.14 -6.86
C PHE A 103 -15.97 18.66 -7.09
N ASN A 104 -14.82 19.33 -7.19
CA ASN A 104 -14.71 20.78 -7.36
C ASN A 104 -15.46 21.59 -6.28
N ILE A 105 -15.57 21.06 -5.05
CA ILE A 105 -16.34 21.63 -3.94
C ILE A 105 -15.56 22.74 -3.22
N ASN A 106 -14.24 22.67 -3.25
CA ASN A 106 -13.32 23.48 -2.45
C ASN A 106 -12.30 24.23 -3.33
N SER A 107 -12.69 24.63 -4.53
CA SER A 107 -11.80 25.26 -5.53
C SER A 107 -10.99 26.45 -4.99
N TRP A 108 -11.53 27.20 -4.02
CA TRP A 108 -10.82 28.29 -3.33
C TRP A 108 -9.56 27.84 -2.56
N LYS A 109 -9.49 26.58 -2.10
CA LYS A 109 -8.30 25.98 -1.45
C LYS A 109 -7.20 25.62 -2.44
N ASN A 110 -7.48 25.71 -3.74
CA ASN A 110 -6.52 25.47 -4.81
C ASN A 110 -5.90 26.76 -5.34
N GLU A 111 -6.20 27.91 -4.73
CA GLU A 111 -5.53 29.18 -5.01
C GLU A 111 -4.11 29.17 -4.42
N GLU A 112 -3.11 29.05 -5.29
CA GLU A 112 -1.67 28.97 -4.92
C GLU A 112 -1.19 30.16 -4.07
N ASN A 113 -1.84 31.32 -4.18
CA ASN A 113 -1.53 32.51 -3.39
C ASN A 113 -2.09 32.49 -1.95
N ARG A 114 -2.88 31.47 -1.58
CA ARG A 114 -3.57 31.38 -0.28
C ARG A 114 -3.32 30.08 0.46
N VAL A 115 -3.39 28.95 -0.25
CA VAL A 115 -3.21 27.61 0.32
C VAL A 115 -2.37 26.81 -0.68
N GLY A 116 -1.30 26.17 -0.19
CA GLY A 116 -0.45 25.36 -1.04
C GLY A 116 -1.24 24.18 -1.58
N LYS A 117 -1.20 23.96 -2.89
CA LYS A 117 -1.94 22.87 -3.54
C LYS A 117 -1.10 21.60 -3.54
N ILE A 118 -1.68 20.49 -3.10
CA ILE A 118 -1.10 19.16 -3.37
C ILE A 118 -1.68 18.69 -4.70
N CYS A 119 -0.86 18.71 -5.74
CA CYS A 119 -1.24 18.10 -7.01
C CYS A 119 -1.20 16.57 -6.90
N ILE A 120 -2.17 15.92 -7.54
CA ILE A 120 -2.27 14.44 -7.59
C ILE A 120 -2.37 13.97 -9.05
N ASN A 121 -2.41 14.90 -10.01
CA ASN A 121 -2.61 14.62 -11.44
C ASN A 121 -1.33 14.87 -12.25
N PRO A 122 -0.97 14.00 -13.22
CA PRO A 122 0.17 14.18 -14.13
C PRO A 122 0.14 15.45 -15.00
N ARG A 123 -0.97 16.21 -15.02
CA ARG A 123 -1.09 17.46 -15.78
C ARG A 123 -0.75 18.73 -15.00
N CYS A 124 -0.32 18.63 -13.75
CA CYS A 124 0.17 19.80 -13.02
C CYS A 124 1.55 20.19 -13.57
N ARG A 125 1.66 21.41 -14.09
CA ARG A 125 2.89 21.98 -14.65
C ARG A 125 2.94 23.45 -14.34
#